data_AF-A0A1F8T9Y3-F1
#
_entry.id   AF-A0A1F8T9Y3-F1
#
_cell.length_a   1.000
_cell.length_b   1.000
_cell.length_c   1.000
_cell.angle_alpha   90.00
_cell.angle_beta   90.00
_cell.angle_gamma   90.00
#
_symmetry.space_group_name_H-M   'P 1'
#
loop_
_entity.id
_entity.type
_entity.pdbx_description
1 polymer ?
#
loop_
_entity_poly.entity_id
_entity_poly.type
_entity_poly.pdbx_seq_one_letter_code
_entity_poly.pdbx_strand_id
1 'polypeptide(L)'
;MSHQPYEELIFEDEVLPAEKTRFLQAHLEDCLRCRELSDAWHGARLGLMDPEVSEPTHGFVTRWQARQAERRRQAARSQVSWVLSLALLGSGFLAWPIALEVYSLLEAPAAVGSAVIREILSLGLACRLAGQFMRALLVEATAQLPVTAWLGIGLALLGFVLAWALSLYRFAFQPVE
;
A
#
# COMPACT_ATOMS: atom_id res chain seq x y z
N MET A 1 -35.77 -38.37 6.27
CA MET A 1 -34.38 -38.11 5.81
C MET A 1 -34.07 -36.65 6.07
N SER A 2 -32.80 -36.25 6.19
CA SER A 2 -32.42 -34.85 6.37
C SER A 2 -32.67 -34.07 5.08
N HIS A 3 -33.50 -33.02 5.14
CA HIS A 3 -33.84 -32.16 3.99
C HIS A 3 -32.93 -30.93 3.86
N GLN A 4 -32.24 -30.56 4.94
CA GLN A 4 -31.40 -29.38 5.05
C GLN A 4 -30.37 -29.19 3.91
N PRO A 5 -29.61 -30.22 3.46
CA PRO A 5 -28.62 -30.02 2.40
C PRO A 5 -29.26 -29.69 1.04
N TYR A 6 -30.51 -30.08 0.81
CA TYR A 6 -31.22 -29.77 -0.43
C TYR A 6 -31.85 -28.38 -0.39
N GLU A 7 -32.30 -27.95 0.79
CA GLU A 7 -32.83 -26.59 1.00
C GLU A 7 -31.73 -25.55 0.81
N GLU A 8 -30.52 -25.78 1.33
CA GLU A 8 -29.35 -24.92 1.07
C GLU A 8 -29.03 -24.81 -0.43
N LEU A 9 -29.09 -25.93 -1.16
CA LEU A 9 -28.87 -25.93 -2.61
C LEU A 9 -29.98 -25.21 -3.39
N ILE A 10 -31.23 -25.21 -2.92
CA ILE A 10 -32.35 -24.49 -3.55
C ILE A 10 -32.14 -22.96 -3.44
N PHE A 11 -31.60 -22.49 -2.32
CA PHE A 11 -31.38 -21.06 -2.06
C PHE A 11 -30.05 -20.51 -2.60
N GLU A 12 -29.18 -21.37 -3.14
CA GLU A 12 -27.88 -20.94 -3.65
C GLU A 12 -28.06 -20.04 -4.89
N ASP A 13 -27.59 -18.79 -4.81
CA ASP A 13 -27.74 -17.80 -5.88
C ASP A 13 -26.75 -18.01 -7.04
N GLU A 14 -25.68 -18.79 -6.81
CA GLU A 14 -24.62 -19.12 -7.77
C GLU A 14 -24.98 -20.31 -8.68
N VAL A 15 -24.35 -20.40 -9.85
CA VAL A 15 -24.54 -21.52 -10.78
C VAL A 15 -23.96 -22.79 -10.16
N LEU A 16 -24.85 -23.70 -9.74
CA LEU A 16 -24.45 -24.98 -9.14
C LEU A 16 -23.61 -25.83 -10.13
N PRO A 17 -22.53 -26.48 -9.65
CA PRO A 17 -21.78 -27.47 -10.42
C PRO A 17 -22.68 -28.62 -10.87
N ALA A 18 -22.44 -29.18 -12.06
CA ALA A 18 -23.28 -30.21 -12.68
C ALA A 18 -23.55 -31.44 -11.78
N GLU A 19 -22.60 -31.79 -10.92
CA GLU A 19 -22.74 -32.89 -9.95
C GLU A 19 -23.77 -32.57 -8.85
N LYS A 20 -23.72 -31.36 -8.28
CA LYS A 20 -24.69 -30.88 -7.28
C LYS A 20 -26.09 -30.69 -7.88
N THR A 21 -26.17 -30.25 -9.14
CA THR A 21 -27.46 -30.11 -9.86
C THR A 21 -28.16 -31.44 -10.05
N ARG A 22 -27.42 -32.49 -10.45
CA ARG A 22 -27.98 -33.85 -10.57
C ARG A 22 -28.42 -34.41 -9.22
N PHE A 23 -27.62 -34.18 -8.18
CA PHE A 23 -27.93 -34.59 -6.82
C PHE A 23 -29.21 -33.92 -6.28
N LEU A 24 -29.40 -32.64 -6.56
CA LEU A 24 -30.62 -31.90 -6.21
C LEU A 24 -31.83 -32.40 -7.02
N GLN A 25 -31.69 -32.56 -8.34
CA GLN A 25 -32.78 -33.03 -9.21
C GLN A 25 -33.30 -34.41 -8.81
N ALA A 26 -32.42 -35.36 -8.49
CA ALA A 26 -32.82 -36.68 -8.02
C ALA A 26 -33.66 -36.62 -6.73
N HIS A 27 -33.40 -35.66 -5.85
CA HIS A 27 -34.19 -35.48 -4.62
C HIS A 27 -35.54 -34.80 -4.87
N LEU A 28 -35.61 -33.87 -5.82
CA LEU A 28 -36.85 -33.16 -6.18
C LEU A 28 -37.87 -34.07 -6.87
N GLU A 29 -37.44 -35.16 -7.49
CA GLU A 29 -38.32 -36.18 -8.08
C GLU A 29 -39.05 -37.01 -7.01
N ASP A 30 -38.37 -37.33 -5.90
CA ASP A 30 -38.91 -38.18 -4.83
C ASP A 30 -39.51 -37.41 -3.64
N CYS A 31 -39.19 -36.12 -3.48
CA CYS A 31 -39.57 -35.33 -2.31
C CYS A 31 -40.50 -34.16 -2.67
N LEU A 32 -41.79 -34.32 -2.38
CA LEU A 32 -42.82 -33.29 -2.62
C LEU A 32 -42.49 -31.95 -1.93
N ARG A 33 -41.98 -31.98 -0.69
CA ARG A 33 -41.70 -30.78 0.11
C ARG A 33 -40.60 -29.91 -0.51
N CYS A 34 -39.49 -30.54 -0.91
CA CYS A 34 -38.38 -29.82 -1.51
C CYS A 34 -38.74 -29.30 -2.91
N ARG A 35 -39.61 -30.01 -3.64
CA ARG A 35 -40.17 -29.54 -4.92
C ARG A 35 -41.03 -28.30 -4.76
N GLU A 36 -41.97 -28.29 -3.83
CA GLU A 36 -42.80 -27.11 -3.53
C GLU A 36 -41.94 -25.90 -3.11
N LEU A 37 -40.89 -26.13 -2.32
CA LEU A 37 -39.96 -25.08 -1.93
C LEU A 37 -39.18 -24.51 -3.13
N SER A 38 -38.69 -25.37 -4.02
CA SER A 38 -37.98 -24.98 -5.24
C SER A 38 -38.88 -24.15 -6.17
N ASP A 39 -40.13 -24.59 -6.36
CA ASP A 39 -41.10 -23.91 -7.23
C ASP A 39 -41.49 -22.54 -6.64
N ALA A 40 -41.72 -22.47 -5.32
CA ALA A 40 -42.02 -21.21 -4.62
C ALA A 40 -40.86 -20.22 -4.68
N TRP A 41 -39.63 -20.70 -4.47
CA TRP A 41 -38.41 -19.88 -4.56
C TRP A 41 -38.18 -19.35 -5.98
N HIS A 42 -38.35 -20.21 -6.99
CA HIS A 42 -38.22 -19.81 -8.39
C HIS A 42 -39.28 -18.76 -8.79
N GLY A 43 -40.53 -18.93 -8.34
CA GLY A 43 -41.60 -17.96 -8.54
C GLY A 43 -41.32 -16.59 -7.90
N ALA A 44 -40.81 -16.58 -6.66
CA ALA A 44 -40.42 -15.36 -5.98
C ALA A 44 -39.25 -14.66 -6.70
N ARG A 45 -38.25 -15.42 -7.18
CA ARG A 45 -37.11 -14.89 -7.93
C ARG A 45 -37.54 -14.24 -9.24
N LEU A 46 -38.45 -14.87 -9.98
CA LEU A 46 -39.01 -14.32 -11.21
C LEU A 46 -39.77 -13.01 -10.94
N GLY A 47 -40.54 -12.93 -9.84
CA GLY A 47 -41.22 -11.69 -9.45
C GLY A 47 -40.30 -10.55 -9.02
N LEU A 48 -39.10 -10.87 -8.52
CA LEU A 48 -38.07 -9.87 -8.16
C LEU A 48 -37.20 -9.47 -9.36
N MET A 49 -37.08 -10.33 -10.37
CA MET A 49 -36.31 -10.09 -11.60
C MET A 49 -37.08 -9.26 -12.65
N ASP A 50 -38.36 -8.97 -12.41
CA ASP A 50 -39.17 -8.02 -13.20
C ASP A 50 -39.40 -6.71 -12.41
N PRO A 51 -38.34 -5.95 -12.06
CA PRO A 51 -38.53 -4.65 -11.46
C PRO A 51 -39.13 -3.74 -12.54
N GLU A 52 -40.35 -3.26 -12.29
CA GLU A 52 -40.90 -2.13 -13.03
C GLU A 52 -39.92 -0.96 -12.89
N VAL A 53 -39.17 -0.69 -13.96
CA VAL A 53 -38.12 0.33 -13.97
C VAL A 53 -38.82 1.69 -13.89
N SER A 54 -38.92 2.24 -12.68
CA SER A 54 -39.46 3.58 -12.47
C SER A 54 -38.57 4.58 -13.21
N GLU A 55 -39.12 5.28 -14.19
CA GLU A 55 -38.35 6.30 -14.91
C GLU A 55 -37.93 7.43 -13.95
N PRO A 56 -36.67 7.88 -14.02
CA PRO A 56 -36.22 8.99 -13.21
C PRO A 56 -37.02 10.25 -13.56
N THR A 57 -37.45 10.99 -12.54
CA THR A 57 -38.20 12.25 -12.74
C THR A 57 -37.47 13.18 -13.70
N HIS A 58 -38.21 13.81 -14.61
CA HIS A 58 -37.68 14.72 -15.61
C HIS A 58 -36.63 15.70 -15.02
N GLY A 59 -35.52 15.87 -15.74
CA GLY A 59 -34.40 16.72 -15.32
C GLY A 59 -33.48 16.13 -14.24
N PHE A 60 -33.65 14.85 -13.84
CA PHE A 60 -32.75 14.17 -12.90
C PHE A 60 -31.28 14.26 -13.32
N VAL A 61 -30.98 13.94 -14.59
CA VAL A 61 -29.61 13.95 -15.13
C VAL A 61 -29.00 15.35 -15.02
N THR A 62 -29.74 16.39 -15.41
CA THR A 62 -29.29 17.78 -15.32
C THR A 62 -29.02 18.20 -13.88
N ARG A 63 -29.95 17.90 -12.95
CA ARG A 63 -29.76 18.19 -11.51
C ARG A 63 -28.60 17.42 -10.90
N TRP A 64 -28.36 16.20 -11.36
CA TRP A 64 -27.27 15.36 -10.89
C TRP A 64 -25.92 15.90 -11.39
N GLN A 65 -25.81 16.21 -12.69
CA GLN A 65 -24.60 16.81 -13.27
C GLN A 65 -24.26 18.16 -12.64
N ALA A 66 -25.25 19.03 -12.43
CA ALA A 66 -25.04 20.31 -11.76
C ALA A 66 -24.51 20.14 -10.32
N ARG A 67 -25.11 19.21 -9.54
CA ARG A 67 -24.63 18.89 -8.19
C ARG A 67 -23.21 18.30 -8.20
N GLN A 68 -22.88 17.47 -9.17
CA GLN A 68 -21.53 16.90 -9.28
C GLN A 68 -20.48 17.95 -9.63
N ALA A 69 -20.79 18.88 -10.55
CA ALA A 69 -19.90 19.97 -10.89
C ALA A 69 -19.63 20.88 -9.69
N GLU A 70 -20.66 21.18 -8.90
CA GLU A 70 -20.52 22.00 -7.68
C GLU A 70 -19.68 21.28 -6.61
N ARG A 71 -19.94 19.99 -6.36
CA ARG A 71 -19.13 19.19 -5.42
C ARG A 71 -17.65 19.13 -5.82
N ARG A 72 -17.36 18.98 -7.12
CA ARG A 72 -15.97 19.00 -7.63
C ARG A 72 -15.30 20.35 -7.39
N ARG A 73 -16.01 21.46 -7.59
CA ARG A 73 -15.48 22.81 -7.31
C ARG A 73 -15.21 23.04 -5.84
N GLN A 74 -16.11 22.61 -4.96
CA GLN A 74 -15.92 22.70 -3.50
C GLN A 74 -14.74 21.85 -3.04
N ALA A 75 -14.64 20.61 -3.53
CA ALA A 75 -13.51 19.73 -3.24
C ALA A 75 -12.19 20.35 -3.72
N ALA A 76 -12.14 20.87 -4.96
CA ALA A 76 -10.95 21.53 -5.49
C ALA A 76 -10.54 22.76 -4.65
N ARG A 77 -11.50 23.60 -4.23
CA ARG A 77 -11.21 24.74 -3.34
C ARG A 77 -10.65 24.30 -1.99
N SER A 78 -11.24 23.27 -1.38
CA SER A 78 -10.76 22.72 -0.11
C SER A 78 -9.37 22.09 -0.22
N GLN A 79 -9.09 21.44 -1.35
CA GLN A 79 -7.79 20.85 -1.62
C GLN A 79 -6.72 21.94 -1.81
N VAL A 80 -7.05 23.00 -2.55
CA VAL A 80 -6.14 24.15 -2.72
C VAL A 80 -5.86 24.83 -1.38
N SER A 81 -6.88 25.05 -0.54
CA SER A 81 -6.66 25.63 0.79
C SER A 81 -5.79 24.73 1.67
N TRP A 82 -6.04 23.41 1.66
CA TRP A 82 -5.21 22.46 2.42
C TRP A 82 -3.76 22.44 1.95
N VAL A 83 -3.53 22.38 0.63
CA VAL A 83 -2.18 22.40 0.05
C VAL A 83 -1.47 23.71 0.36
N LEU A 84 -2.14 24.85 0.24
CA LEU A 84 -1.57 26.16 0.59
C LEU A 84 -1.25 26.24 2.08
N SER A 85 -2.15 25.81 2.96
CA SER A 85 -1.90 25.77 4.40
C SER A 85 -0.72 24.86 4.75
N LEU A 86 -0.64 23.68 4.14
CA LEU A 86 0.47 22.74 4.35
C LEU A 86 1.80 23.32 3.83
N ALA A 87 1.78 23.97 2.67
CA ALA A 87 2.96 24.61 2.08
C ALA A 87 3.45 25.80 2.93
N LEU A 88 2.53 26.62 3.45
CA LEU A 88 2.88 27.74 4.33
C LEU A 88 3.42 27.24 5.67
N LEU A 89 2.79 26.21 6.27
CA LEU A 89 3.29 25.58 7.49
C LEU A 89 4.66 24.94 7.28
N GLY A 90 4.84 24.19 6.19
CA GLY A 90 6.11 23.56 5.85
C GLY A 90 7.21 24.59 5.60
N SER A 91 6.91 25.64 4.85
CA SER A 91 7.85 26.75 4.60
C SER A 91 8.23 27.46 5.90
N GLY A 92 7.25 27.78 6.76
CA GLY A 92 7.50 28.40 8.06
C GLY A 92 8.34 27.52 8.98
N PHE A 93 8.07 26.22 9.02
CA PHE A 93 8.81 25.25 9.82
C PHE A 93 10.28 25.13 9.37
N LEU A 94 10.54 25.14 8.05
CA LEU A 94 11.91 25.14 7.52
C LEU A 94 12.62 26.49 7.71
N ALA A 95 11.90 27.59 7.55
CA ALA A 95 12.47 28.94 7.68
C ALA A 95 12.81 29.30 9.13
N TRP A 96 12.09 28.74 10.11
CA TRP A 96 12.28 29.01 11.54
C TRP A 96 13.70 28.74 12.06
N PRO A 97 14.29 27.52 11.90
CA PRO A 97 15.66 27.27 12.36
C PRO A 97 16.68 28.13 11.61
N ILE A 98 16.47 28.39 10.32
CA ILE A 98 17.35 29.24 9.51
C ILE A 98 17.35 30.68 10.05
N ALA A 99 16.17 31.22 10.40
CA ALA A 99 16.05 32.55 10.97
C ALA A 99 16.73 32.67 12.34
N LEU A 100 16.62 31.63 13.18
CA LEU A 100 17.32 31.56 14.47
C LEU A 100 18.83 31.55 14.29
N GLU A 101 19.35 30.79 13.32
CA GLU A 101 20.79 30.79 13.03
C GLU A 101 21.27 32.14 12.51
N VAL A 102 20.53 32.78 11.59
CA VAL A 102 20.86 34.13 11.09
C VAL A 102 20.85 35.16 12.22
N TYR A 103 19.87 35.10 13.13
CA TYR A 103 19.82 35.96 14.31
C TYR A 103 21.04 35.76 15.22
N SER A 104 21.42 34.50 15.47
CA SER A 104 22.61 34.19 16.27
C SER A 104 23.93 34.68 15.63
N LEU A 105 23.99 34.68 14.29
CA LEU A 105 25.11 35.26 13.53
C LEU A 105 25.24 36.77 13.70
N LEU A 106 24.10 37.47 13.76
CA LEU A 106 24.04 38.93 13.94
C LEU A 106 24.45 39.36 15.35
N GLU A 107 24.07 38.60 16.37
CA GLU A 107 24.42 38.91 17.77
C GLU A 107 25.87 38.56 18.12
N ALA A 108 26.41 37.45 17.60
CA ALA A 108 27.73 36.95 17.99
C ALA A 108 28.46 36.22 16.84
N PRO A 109 28.98 36.94 15.83
CA PRO A 109 29.62 36.33 14.65
C PRO A 109 30.87 35.50 15.02
N ALA A 110 31.60 35.91 16.07
CA ALA A 110 32.76 35.18 16.57
C ALA A 110 32.39 33.84 17.24
N ALA A 111 31.23 33.76 17.90
CA ALA A 111 30.76 32.53 18.54
C ALA A 111 30.38 31.49 17.48
N VAL A 112 29.67 31.91 16.43
CA VAL A 112 29.31 31.02 15.30
C VAL A 112 30.55 30.53 14.55
N GLY A 113 31.53 31.40 14.29
CA GLY A 113 32.79 30.98 13.66
C GLY A 113 33.52 29.90 14.47
N SER A 114 33.54 30.04 15.80
CA SER A 114 34.14 29.03 16.68
C SER A 114 33.35 27.71 16.73
N ALA A 115 32.02 27.75 16.58
CA ALA A 115 31.17 26.57 16.54
C ALA A 115 31.36 25.79 15.23
N VAL A 116 31.44 26.47 14.09
CA VAL A 116 31.73 25.86 12.79
C VAL A 116 33.11 25.19 12.79
N ILE A 117 34.13 25.88 13.32
CA ILE A 117 35.48 25.29 13.46
C ILE A 117 35.43 24.06 14.36
N ARG A 118 34.69 24.10 15.46
CA ARG A 118 34.53 22.96 16.37
C ARG A 118 33.86 21.77 15.70
N GLU A 119 32.82 21.98 14.89
CA GLU A 119 32.13 20.91 14.18
C GLU A 119 32.97 20.32 13.03
N ILE A 120 33.73 21.16 12.31
CA ILE A 120 34.66 20.66 11.30
C ILE A 120 35.75 19.80 11.97
N LEU A 121 36.27 20.25 13.11
CA LEU A 121 37.26 19.50 13.87
C LEU A 121 36.67 18.21 14.48
N SER A 122 35.44 18.25 15.00
CA SER A 122 34.75 17.08 15.57
C SER A 122 34.50 16.01 14.50
N LEU A 123 34.03 16.42 13.33
CA LEU A 123 33.79 15.55 12.18
C LEU A 123 35.11 14.96 11.66
N GLY A 124 36.16 15.78 11.57
CA GLY A 124 37.49 15.34 11.19
C GLY A 124 38.06 14.31 12.18
N LEU A 125 37.87 14.52 13.48
CA LEU A 125 38.28 13.59 14.53
C LEU A 125 37.46 12.29 14.45
N ALA A 126 36.15 12.39 14.27
CA ALA A 126 35.25 11.24 14.15
C ALA A 126 35.63 10.38 12.95
N CYS A 127 35.88 10.97 11.77
CA CYS A 127 36.35 10.25 10.60
C CYS A 127 37.71 9.58 10.82
N ARG A 128 38.64 10.24 11.51
CA ARG A 128 39.95 9.65 11.85
C ARG A 128 39.81 8.48 12.80
N LEU A 129 39.01 8.60 13.86
CA LEU A 129 38.77 7.53 14.82
C LEU A 129 38.05 6.35 14.16
N ALA A 130 37.03 6.61 13.35
CA ALA A 130 36.34 5.60 12.58
C ALA A 130 37.31 4.87 11.63
N GLY A 131 38.18 5.61 10.92
CA GLY A 131 39.20 5.04 10.05
C GLY A 131 40.25 4.20 10.80
N GLN A 132 40.71 4.68 11.96
CA GLN A 132 41.65 3.94 12.81
C GLN A 132 41.02 2.66 13.36
N PHE A 133 39.78 2.74 13.85
CA PHE A 133 39.03 1.59 14.32
C PHE A 133 38.80 0.57 13.21
N MET A 134 38.41 1.05 12.02
CA MET A 134 38.19 0.18 10.87
C MET A 134 39.49 -0.49 10.43
N ARG A 135 40.59 0.24 10.36
CA ARG A 135 41.91 -0.32 10.05
C ARG A 135 42.35 -1.34 11.08
N ALA A 136 42.17 -1.08 12.37
CA ALA A 136 42.49 -2.02 13.44
C ALA A 136 41.67 -3.31 13.30
N LEU A 137 40.37 -3.19 13.04
CA LEU A 137 39.51 -4.34 12.78
C LEU A 137 39.94 -5.14 11.55
N LEU A 138 40.28 -4.48 10.44
CA LEU A 138 40.74 -5.18 9.24
C LEU A 138 42.07 -5.90 9.49
N VAL A 139 43.05 -5.26 10.12
CA VAL A 139 44.35 -5.88 10.41
C VAL A 139 44.17 -7.10 11.33
N GLU A 140 43.40 -6.94 12.40
CA GLU A 140 43.14 -8.03 13.34
C GLU A 140 42.35 -9.17 12.69
N ALA A 141 41.32 -8.84 11.89
CA ALA A 141 40.54 -9.82 11.15
C ALA A 141 41.39 -10.56 10.11
N THR A 142 42.31 -9.89 9.41
CA THR A 142 43.21 -10.56 8.46
C THR A 142 44.24 -11.46 9.14
N ALA A 143 44.64 -11.15 10.38
CA ALA A 143 45.61 -11.94 11.13
C ALA A 143 44.99 -13.18 11.80
N GLN A 144 43.74 -13.09 12.27
CA GLN A 144 43.09 -14.16 13.01
C GLN A 144 42.24 -15.11 12.13
N LEU A 145 41.73 -14.64 10.98
CA LEU A 145 40.87 -15.45 10.13
C LEU A 145 41.68 -16.30 9.14
N PRO A 146 41.37 -17.60 9.01
CA PRO A 146 41.99 -18.44 7.98
C PRO A 146 41.53 -17.99 6.59
N VAL A 147 42.35 -18.26 5.57
CA VAL A 147 42.08 -17.88 4.16
C VAL A 147 40.71 -18.40 3.66
N THR A 148 40.25 -19.55 4.17
CA THR A 148 38.94 -20.13 3.85
C THR A 148 37.76 -19.25 4.30
N ALA A 149 37.87 -18.56 5.44
CA ALA A 149 36.84 -17.64 5.91
C ALA A 149 36.70 -16.42 4.99
N TRP A 150 37.83 -15.88 4.50
CA TRP A 150 37.82 -14.79 3.53
C TRP A 150 37.19 -15.19 2.19
N LEU A 151 37.47 -16.40 1.71
CA LEU A 151 36.82 -16.94 0.51
C LEU A 151 35.31 -17.09 0.69
N GLY A 152 34.86 -17.56 1.86
CA GLY A 152 33.45 -17.66 2.20
C GLY A 152 32.73 -16.31 2.21
N ILE A 153 33.35 -15.29 2.83
CA ILE A 153 32.81 -13.91 2.85
C ILE A 153 32.73 -13.35 1.42
N GLY A 154 33.78 -13.53 0.62
CA GLY A 154 33.81 -13.08 -0.78
C GLY A 154 32.71 -13.74 -1.62
N LEU A 155 32.52 -15.05 -1.47
CA LEU A 155 31.46 -15.79 -2.17
C LEU A 155 30.06 -15.32 -1.74
N ALA A 156 29.85 -15.09 -0.45
CA ALA A 156 28.58 -14.58 0.07
C ALA A 156 28.26 -13.17 -0.47
N LEU A 157 29.26 -12.28 -0.49
CA LEU A 157 29.14 -10.94 -1.07
C LEU A 157 28.82 -10.99 -2.57
N LEU A 158 29.51 -11.85 -3.33
CA LEU A 158 29.24 -12.05 -4.75
C LEU A 158 27.81 -12.56 -4.99
N GLY A 159 27.38 -13.56 -4.20
CA GLY A 159 26.02 -14.09 -4.26
C GLY A 159 24.96 -13.03 -3.92
N PHE A 160 25.24 -12.19 -2.93
CA PHE A 160 24.36 -11.07 -2.57
C PHE A 160 24.25 -10.04 -3.68
N VAL A 161 25.37 -9.62 -4.28
CA VAL A 161 25.38 -8.69 -5.42
C VAL A 161 24.63 -9.26 -6.61
N LEU A 162 24.82 -10.55 -6.92
CA LEU A 162 24.09 -11.23 -7.99
C LEU A 162 22.60 -11.32 -7.70
N ALA A 163 22.20 -11.70 -6.48
CA ALA A 163 20.80 -11.75 -6.09
C ALA A 163 20.13 -10.37 -6.18
N TRP A 164 20.85 -9.33 -5.75
CA TRP A 164 20.38 -7.95 -5.83
C TRP A 164 20.25 -7.48 -7.29
N ALA A 165 21.24 -7.76 -8.14
CA ALA A 165 21.20 -7.43 -9.56
C ALA A 165 20.07 -8.18 -10.31
N LEU A 166 19.87 -9.46 -10.02
CA LEU A 166 18.77 -10.26 -10.57
C LEU A 166 17.41 -9.76 -10.09
N SER A 167 17.29 -9.37 -8.82
CA SER A 167 16.08 -8.75 -8.28
C SER A 167 15.77 -7.45 -9.02
N LEU A 168 16.74 -6.55 -9.14
CA LEU A 168 16.57 -5.29 -9.88
C LEU A 168 16.22 -5.55 -11.34
N TYR A 169 16.89 -6.49 -12.01
CA TYR A 169 16.60 -6.84 -13.39
C TYR A 169 15.17 -7.37 -13.54
N ARG A 170 14.72 -8.25 -12.64
CA ARG A 170 13.35 -8.78 -12.63
C ARG A 170 12.31 -7.67 -12.48
N PHE A 171 12.48 -6.77 -11.51
CA PHE A 171 11.53 -5.70 -11.25
C PHE A 171 11.59 -4.54 -12.26
N ALA A 172 12.74 -4.30 -12.90
CA ALA A 172 12.89 -3.23 -13.88
C ALA A 172 12.51 -3.65 -15.31
N PHE A 173 12.66 -4.93 -15.68
CA PHE A 173 12.52 -5.37 -17.08
C PHE A 173 11.48 -6.48 -17.32
N GLN A 174 10.88 -7.11 -16.29
CA GLN A 174 9.67 -7.92 -16.52
C GLN A 174 8.42 -7.03 -16.43
N PRO A 175 7.64 -6.91 -17.52
CA PRO A 175 6.34 -6.25 -17.45
C PRO A 175 5.45 -7.05 -16.50
N VAL A 176 4.79 -6.34 -15.58
CA VAL A 176 3.74 -6.90 -14.74
C VAL A 176 2.55 -7.19 -15.67
N GLU A 177 2.32 -8.46 -15.99
CA GLU A 177 1.07 -8.95 -16.59
C GLU A 177 -0.03 -9.05 -15.51
#